data_AF-A0A0R1SI33-F1
#
_entry.id   AF-A0A0R1SI33-F1
#
_cell.length_a   1.000
_cell.length_b   1.000
_cell.length_c   1.000
_cell.angle_alpha   90.00
_cell.angle_beta   90.00
_cell.angle_gamma   90.00
#
_symmetry.space_group_name_H-M   'P 1'
#
loop_
_entity.id
_entity.type
_entity.pdbx_description
1 polymer ?
#
loop_
_entity_poly.entity_id
_entity_poly.type
_entity_poly.pdbx_seq_one_letter_code
_entity_poly.pdbx_strand_id
1 'polypeptide(L)' 'MLSDNTSGTLTGVRIFGSVIGGNQVIQWTFISTGHKHEGFVYAGDLHEGLVINSMNGNDQYKVHFVQE' A
#
# COMPACT_ATOMS: atom_id res chain seq x y z
N MET A 1 -4.86 -8.13 -6.06
CA MET A 1 -4.96 -9.51 -5.50
C MET A 1 -3.61 -9.84 -4.88
N LEU A 2 -3.58 -10.53 -3.74
CA LEU A 2 -2.35 -10.98 -3.10
C LEU A 2 -1.85 -12.31 -3.71
N SER A 3 -0.62 -12.70 -3.41
CA SER A 3 0.01 -13.93 -3.92
C SER A 3 -0.72 -15.21 -3.50
N ASP A 4 -1.49 -15.17 -2.41
CA ASP A 4 -2.32 -16.28 -1.93
C ASP A 4 -3.76 -16.28 -2.50
N ASN A 5 -3.99 -15.53 -3.59
CA ASN A 5 -5.29 -15.29 -4.24
C ASN A 5 -6.32 -14.53 -3.38
N THR A 6 -5.93 -13.97 -2.24
CA THR A 6 -6.85 -13.11 -1.48
C THR A 6 -7.10 -11.81 -2.24
N SER A 7 -8.37 -11.46 -2.41
CA SER A 7 -8.78 -10.18 -2.98
C SER A 7 -8.76 -9.08 -1.93
N GLY A 8 -8.68 -7.83 -2.39
CA GLY A 8 -8.76 -6.66 -1.54
C GLY A 8 -8.84 -5.40 -2.37
N THR A 9 -9.01 -4.27 -1.69
CA THR A 9 -9.08 -2.95 -2.30
C THR A 9 -7.75 -2.24 -2.09
N LEU A 10 -7.14 -1.74 -3.17
CA LEU A 10 -5.97 -0.85 -3.13
C LEU A 10 -6.42 0.56 -3.52
N THR A 11 -6.16 1.55 -2.67
CA THR A 11 -6.44 2.96 -2.94
C THR A 11 -5.17 3.79 -2.80
N GLY A 12 -5.06 4.86 -3.60
CA GLY A 12 -3.98 5.83 -3.54
C GLY A 12 -4.53 7.24 -3.40
N VAL A 13 -4.06 8.00 -2.41
CA VAL A 13 -4.43 9.41 -2.20
C VAL A 13 -3.18 10.27 -2.28
N ARG A 14 -3.22 11.32 -3.10
CA ARG A 14 -2.15 12.31 -3.17
C ARG A 14 -2.26 13.27 -1.99
N ILE A 15 -1.24 13.30 -1.14
CA ILE A 15 -1.13 14.20 0.00
C ILE A 15 -0.17 15.33 -0.38
N PHE A 16 -0.67 16.56 -0.25
CA PHE A 16 0.12 17.78 -0.48
C PHE A 16 0.66 18.26 0.87
N GLY A 17 1.99 18.30 1.03
CA GLY A 17 2.62 18.75 2.28
C GLY A 17 2.40 20.24 2.60
N SER A 18 2.04 21.06 1.60
CA SER A 18 1.63 22.46 1.76
C SER A 18 0.93 22.96 0.50
N VAL A 19 -0.06 23.84 0.66
CA VAL A 19 -0.75 24.57 -0.43
C VAL A 19 0.17 25.47 -1.26
N ILE A 20 1.36 25.82 -0.74
CA ILE A 20 2.30 26.78 -1.36
C ILE A 20 3.51 26.08 -2.00
N GLY A 21 3.42 24.77 -2.25
CA GLY A 21 4.46 24.01 -2.96
C GLY A 21 5.28 23.05 -2.10
N GLY A 22 4.66 22.41 -1.10
CA GLY A 22 5.31 21.34 -0.34
C GLY A 22 5.46 20.04 -1.14
N ASN A 23 6.39 19.18 -0.70
CA ASN A 23 6.56 17.84 -1.27
C ASN A 23 5.22 17.09 -1.31
N GLN A 24 4.97 16.43 -2.42
CA GLN A 24 3.79 15.59 -2.61
C GLN A 24 4.18 14.14 -2.38
N VAL A 25 3.36 13.41 -1.64
CA VAL A 25 3.49 11.97 -1.48
C VAL A 25 2.19 11.29 -1.85
N ILE A 26 2.23 10.05 -2.32
CA ILE A 26 1.04 9.23 -2.47
C ILE A 26 0.98 8.32 -1.25
N GLN A 27 -0.13 8.37 -0.52
CA GLN A 27 -0.46 7.39 0.50
C GLN A 27 -1.26 6.26 -0.15
N TRP A 28 -0.70 5.06 -0.09
CA TRP A 28 -1.31 3.82 -0.52
C TRP A 28 -1.94 3.11 0.67
N THR A 29 -3.18 2.64 0.51
CA THR A 29 -3.88 1.82 1.50
C THR A 29 -4.40 0.56 0.85
N PHE A 30 -4.14 -0.58 1.48
CA PHE A 30 -4.72 -1.87 1.07
C PHE A 30 -5.53 -2.49 2.20
N ILE A 31 -6.72 -3.01 1.87
CA ILE A 31 -7.61 -3.72 2.80
C ILE A 31 -8.04 -5.04 2.17
N SER A 32 -7.79 -6.16 2.86
CA SER A 32 -8.22 -7.49 2.39
C SER A 32 -9.74 -7.66 2.50
N THR A 33 -10.34 -8.31 1.51
CA THR A 33 -11.76 -8.71 1.59
C THR A 33 -11.91 -9.83 2.61
N GLY A 34 -12.87 -9.70 3.53
CA GLY A 34 -13.15 -10.73 4.53
C GLY A 34 -12.13 -10.81 5.67
N HIS A 35 -11.27 -9.80 5.84
CA HIS A 35 -10.33 -9.65 6.96
C HIS A 35 -9.37 -10.84 7.15
N LYS A 36 -9.06 -11.57 6.08
CA LYS A 36 -8.12 -12.71 6.13
C LYS A 36 -6.68 -12.25 6.41
N HIS A 37 -6.32 -11.08 5.89
CA HIS A 37 -5.03 -10.42 6.14
C HIS A 37 -5.27 -9.02 6.71
N GLU A 38 -4.38 -8.58 7.58
CA GLU A 38 -4.34 -7.18 8.02
C GLU A 38 -4.07 -6.26 6.81
N GLY A 39 -4.56 -5.03 6.86
CA GLY A 39 -4.24 -4.03 5.84
C GLY A 39 -2.86 -3.39 6.04
N PHE A 40 -2.48 -2.54 5.09
CA PHE A 40 -1.28 -1.69 5.22
C PHE A 40 -1.55 -0.26 4.76
N VAL A 41 -0.71 0.66 5.26
CA VAL A 41 -0.64 2.06 4.81
C VAL A 41 0.82 2.43 4.54
N TYR A 42 1.11 2.97 3.36
CA TYR A 42 2.46 3.37 2.95
C TYR A 42 2.45 4.72 2.24
N ALA A 43 3.31 5.66 2.62
CA ALA A 43 3.45 6.95 1.96
C ALA A 43 4.79 7.02 1.20
N GLY A 44 4.71 7.04 -0.13
CA GLY A 44 5.88 7.07 -1.01
C GLY A 44 5.61 6.46 -2.39
N ASP A 45 6.65 6.38 -3.19
CA ASP A 45 6.61 5.74 -4.51
C ASP A 45 6.65 4.21 -4.35
N LEU A 46 5.80 3.51 -5.12
CA LEU A 46 5.90 2.05 -5.21
C LEU A 46 7.05 1.69 -6.14
N HIS A 47 7.87 0.74 -5.70
CA HIS A 47 8.88 0.11 -6.54
C HIS A 47 8.89 -1.40 -6.29
N GLU A 48 9.36 -2.15 -7.29
CA GLU A 48 9.52 -3.60 -7.18
C GLU A 48 10.34 -3.96 -5.94
N GLY A 49 9.89 -4.97 -5.20
CA GLY A 49 10.57 -5.49 -4.02
C GLY A 49 10.49 -4.62 -2.75
N LEU A 50 9.76 -3.50 -2.76
CA LEU A 50 9.49 -2.70 -1.56
C LEU A 50 8.84 -3.57 -0.47
N VAL A 51 9.35 -3.48 0.78
CA VAL A 51 8.75 -4.15 1.94
C VAL A 51 7.95 -3.13 2.76
N ILE A 52 6.69 -3.46 3.04
CA ILE A 52 5.73 -2.63 3.76
C ILE A 52 5.20 -3.43 4.96
N ASN A 53 5.15 -2.82 6.14
CA ASN A 53 4.58 -3.46 7.32
C ASN A 53 3.05 -3.29 7.36
N SER A 54 2.35 -4.27 7.95
CA SER A 54 0.92 -4.14 8.26
C SER A 54 0.65 -2.99 9.23
N MET A 55 -0.61 -2.53 9.28
CA MET A 55 -1.03 -1.46 10.18
C MET A 55 -0.79 -1.78 11.67
N ASN A 56 -0.84 -3.06 12.05
CA ASN A 56 -0.55 -3.53 13.41
C ASN A 56 0.92 -3.89 13.64
N GLY A 57 1.76 -3.86 12.60
CA GLY A 57 3.20 -4.17 12.66
C GLY A 57 3.55 -5.66 12.74
N ASN A 58 2.58 -6.57 12.62
CA ASN A 58 2.80 -8.01 12.76
C ASN A 58 3.18 -8.71 11.45
N ASP A 59 2.78 -8.16 10.30
CA ASP A 59 3.00 -8.76 8.99
C ASP A 59 3.86 -7.85 8.10
N GLN A 60 4.55 -8.47 7.13
CA GLN A 60 5.31 -7.77 6.10
C GLN A 60 4.83 -8.19 4.71
N TYR A 61 4.61 -7.20 3.85
CA TYR A 61 4.21 -7.37 2.46
C TYR A 61 5.33 -6.91 1.55
N LYS A 62 5.66 -7.71 0.52
CA LYS A 62 6.61 -7.34 -0.52
C LYS A 62 5.88 -7.01 -1.81
N VAL A 63 6.15 -5.83 -2.38
CA VAL A 63 5.55 -5.38 -3.63
C VAL A 63 6.15 -6.17 -4.81
N HIS A 64 5.27 -6.69 -5.66
CA HIS A 64 5.61 -7.35 -6.91
C HIS A 64 4.71 -6.81 -8.03
N PHE A 65 5.30 -6.24 -9.07
CA PHE A 65 4.60 -5.79 -10.27
C PHE A 65 4.36 -6.98 -11.19
N VAL A 66 3.11 -7.14 -11.61
CA VAL A 66 2.69 -8.15 -12.58
C VAL A 66 2.58 -7.51 -13.96
N GLN A 67 3.12 -8.17 -14.98
CA GLN A 67 2.82 -7.82 -16.37
C GLN A 67 1.52 -8.54 -16.77
N GLU A 68 0.65 -7.83 -17.48
CA GLU A 68 -0.55 -8.38 -18.10
C GLU A 68 -0.23 -9.11 -19.41
#